data_AF-A0A3D6C344-F1
#
_entry.id   AF-A0A3D6C344-F1
#
_cell.length_a   1.000
_cell.length_b   1.000
_cell.length_c   1.000
_cell.angle_alpha   90.00
_cell.angle_beta   90.00
_cell.angle_gamma   90.00
#
_symmetry.space_group_name_H-M   'P 1'
#
loop_
_entity.id
_entity.type
_entity.pdbx_description
1 polymer ?
#
loop_
_entity_poly.entity_id
_entity_poly.type
_entity_poly.pdbx_seq_one_letter_code
_entity_poly.pdbx_strand_id
1 'polypeptide(L)'
;MVKKKDKHIYRCNACGAQAPKWMGQCPECGTWDSLTEEKLVAGTPGKAGAGKTAIAAKPVPIDSVDVTESQRLRTEITEFDRVLGGGIVDGSLILIGGDPGIGKSTLMLQVLATLSKAGKRCLYVSGEESVRQISMRGKRLESANPSLYVVSETDLDSILAMAEKETYDAMVIDSIQTVFHPE
;
A
#
# COMPACT_ATOMS: atom_id res chain seq x y z
N MET A 1 -4.90 11.81 -44.08
CA MET A 1 -4.26 11.48 -42.79
C MET A 1 -3.20 12.55 -42.50
N VAL A 2 -3.45 13.44 -41.54
CA VAL A 2 -2.51 14.53 -41.19
C VAL A 2 -1.50 13.96 -40.18
N LYS A 3 -0.22 13.92 -40.53
CA LYS A 3 0.87 13.56 -39.60
C LYS A 3 0.95 14.60 -38.49
N LYS A 4 0.67 14.20 -37.24
CA LYS A 4 0.86 15.03 -36.05
C LYS A 4 2.37 15.27 -35.91
N LYS A 5 2.79 16.52 -36.03
CA LYS A 5 4.19 16.92 -35.98
C LYS A 5 4.60 16.98 -34.50
N ASP A 6 5.63 16.23 -34.11
CA ASP A 6 6.15 16.26 -32.75
C ASP A 6 6.52 17.69 -32.38
N LYS A 7 5.94 18.20 -31.28
CA LYS A 7 6.25 19.53 -30.75
C LYS A 7 7.40 19.36 -29.78
N HIS A 8 8.57 19.87 -30.14
CA HIS A 8 9.75 19.87 -29.29
C HIS A 8 9.68 21.09 -28.36
N ILE A 9 10.01 20.91 -27.08
CA ILE A 9 10.14 21.99 -26.10
C ILE A 9 11.50 21.87 -25.42
N TYR A 10 12.10 23.00 -25.04
CA TYR A 10 13.41 23.01 -24.37
C TYR A 10 13.22 23.37 -22.91
N ARG A 11 13.70 22.54 -21.99
CA ARG A 11 13.63 22.78 -20.53
C ARG A 11 15.00 23.12 -19.98
N CYS A 12 15.09 24.17 -19.17
CA CYS A 12 16.31 24.52 -18.45
C CYS A 12 16.53 23.57 -17.26
N ASN A 13 17.66 22.88 -17.20
CA ASN A 13 18.03 22.01 -16.07
C ASN A 13 18.41 22.80 -14.80
N ALA A 14 18.68 24.10 -14.92
CA ALA A 14 19.05 24.95 -13.79
C ALA A 14 17.85 25.60 -13.08
N CYS A 15 16.79 25.97 -13.82
CA CYS A 15 15.63 26.68 -13.26
C CYS A 15 14.26 26.10 -13.66
N GLY A 16 14.22 25.10 -14.53
CA GLY A 16 12.97 24.47 -15.00
C GLY A 16 12.18 25.27 -16.05
N ALA A 17 12.63 26.47 -16.43
CA ALA A 17 11.97 27.29 -17.44
C ALA A 17 11.88 26.57 -18.79
N GLN A 18 10.76 26.76 -19.49
CA GLN A 18 10.50 26.15 -20.79
C GLN A 18 10.60 27.19 -21.91
N ALA A 19 11.29 26.83 -22.99
CA ALA A 19 11.43 27.65 -24.19
C ALA A 19 10.97 26.87 -25.43
N PRO A 20 10.29 27.53 -26.39
CA PRO A 20 9.82 26.88 -27.62
C PRO A 20 10.94 26.65 -28.66
N LYS A 21 12.14 27.19 -28.43
CA LYS A 21 13.31 27.07 -29.31
C LYS A 21 14.60 27.10 -28.51
N TRP A 22 15.64 26.42 -28.97
CA TRP A 22 16.97 26.50 -28.39
C TRP A 22 17.59 27.89 -28.63
N MET A 23 18.18 28.50 -27.60
CA MET A 23 18.83 29.81 -27.70
C MET A 23 20.24 29.83 -27.09
N GLY A 24 20.82 28.68 -26.71
CA GLY A 24 22.14 28.56 -26.07
C GLY A 24 22.19 29.05 -24.62
N GLN A 25 21.42 30.09 -24.29
CA GLN A 25 21.28 30.64 -22.94
C GLN A 25 19.82 30.60 -22.48
N CYS A 26 19.59 30.22 -21.23
CA CYS A 26 18.26 30.26 -20.63
C CYS A 26 17.76 31.71 -20.50
N PRO A 27 16.59 32.06 -21.05
CA PRO A 27 16.07 33.43 -21.01
C PRO A 27 15.62 33.88 -19.61
N GLU A 28 15.37 32.96 -18.68
CA GLU A 28 14.95 33.30 -17.32
C GLU A 28 16.11 33.38 -16.33
N CYS A 29 17.03 32.42 -16.34
CA CYS A 29 18.12 32.36 -15.36
C CYS A 29 19.49 32.74 -15.92
N GLY A 30 19.59 33.02 -17.22
CA GLY A 30 20.84 33.45 -17.87
C GLY A 30 21.92 32.37 -17.95
N THR A 31 21.65 31.13 -17.52
CA THR A 31 22.61 30.02 -17.56
C THR A 31 22.82 29.55 -19.00
N TRP A 32 24.08 29.42 -19.39
CA TRP A 32 24.50 28.88 -20.69
C TRP A 32 24.41 27.36 -20.70
N ASP A 33 24.11 26.77 -21.86
CA ASP A 33 24.06 25.32 -22.12
C ASP A 33 23.18 24.50 -21.15
N SER A 34 22.24 25.16 -20.47
CA SER A 34 21.35 24.51 -19.49
C SER A 34 20.04 24.03 -20.08
N LEU A 35 19.70 24.44 -21.30
CA LEU A 35 18.49 23.97 -21.98
C LEU A 35 18.70 22.51 -22.41
N THR A 36 17.67 21.67 -22.31
CA THR A 36 17.65 20.31 -22.84
C THR A 36 16.36 20.07 -23.59
N GLU A 37 16.41 19.29 -24.67
CA GLU A 37 15.26 19.03 -25.52
C GLU A 37 14.37 17.94 -24.92
N GLU A 38 13.13 18.30 -24.57
CA GLU A 38 12.08 17.37 -24.20
C GLU A 38 11.11 17.17 -25.37
N LYS A 39 10.89 15.91 -25.75
CA LYS A 39 9.80 15.57 -26.67
C LYS A 39 8.49 15.63 -25.90
N LEU A 40 7.57 16.52 -26.28
CA LEU A 40 6.19 16.42 -25.84
C LEU A 40 5.58 15.18 -26.50
N VAL A 41 5.48 14.08 -25.76
CA VAL A 41 4.68 12.94 -26.18
C VAL A 41 3.24 13.42 -26.21
N ALA A 42 2.76 13.76 -27.41
CA ALA A 42 1.40 14.20 -27.59
C ALA A 42 0.47 13.02 -27.30
N GLY A 43 -0.02 12.92 -26.07
CA GLY A 43 -1.02 11.95 -25.66
C GLY A 43 -2.11 11.86 -26.73
N THR A 44 -2.14 10.73 -27.42
CA THR A 44 -3.22 10.40 -28.33
C THR A 44 -4.43 10.13 -27.45
N PRO A 45 -5.62 10.72 -27.69
CA PRO A 45 -6.82 10.26 -27.04
C PRO A 45 -7.15 8.89 -27.64
N GLY A 46 -6.51 7.87 -27.10
CA GLY A 46 -6.75 6.48 -27.44
C GLY A 46 -8.07 6.05 -26.81
N LYS A 47 -8.99 5.56 -27.65
CA LYS A 47 -10.11 4.73 -27.23
C LYS A 47 -9.54 3.46 -26.58
N ALA A 48 -9.22 3.52 -25.30
CA ALA A 48 -9.06 2.37 -24.44
C ALA A 48 -10.35 2.20 -23.64
N GLY A 49 -10.76 0.95 -23.44
CA GLY A 49 -12.11 0.53 -23.05
C GLY A 49 -12.68 1.21 -21.82
N ALA A 50 -13.99 1.07 -21.68
CA ALA A 50 -14.76 1.48 -20.51
C ALA A 50 -14.16 0.90 -19.22
N GLY A 51 -13.23 1.64 -18.62
CA GLY A 51 -12.65 1.39 -17.32
C GLY A 51 -12.79 2.67 -16.52
N LYS A 52 -13.75 2.66 -15.59
CA LYS A 52 -14.03 3.62 -14.51
C LYS A 52 -13.31 4.97 -14.68
N THR A 53 -14.05 5.99 -15.11
CA THR A 53 -13.66 7.40 -14.98
C THR A 53 -13.05 7.63 -13.60
N ALA A 54 -11.74 7.89 -13.56
CA ALA A 54 -11.12 8.47 -12.38
C ALA A 54 -11.88 9.77 -12.09
N ILE A 55 -12.66 9.77 -11.03
CA ILE A 55 -13.29 10.98 -10.54
C ILE A 55 -12.13 11.92 -10.22
N ALA A 56 -12.00 13.01 -10.97
CA ALA A 56 -11.03 14.05 -10.64
C ALA A 56 -11.42 14.62 -9.27
N ALA A 57 -10.74 14.17 -8.21
CA ALA A 57 -11.00 14.61 -6.86
C ALA A 57 -10.74 16.13 -6.78
N LYS A 58 -11.72 16.88 -6.23
CA LYS A 58 -11.57 18.30 -5.95
C LYS A 58 -11.29 18.49 -4.46
N PRO A 59 -10.42 19.45 -4.07
CA PRO A 59 -10.24 19.77 -2.66
C PRO A 59 -11.55 20.30 -2.08
N VAL A 60 -11.89 19.84 -0.88
CA VAL A 60 -13.04 20.29 -0.10
C VAL A 60 -12.56 20.78 1.27
N PRO A 61 -13.24 21.75 1.90
CA PRO A 61 -12.98 22.13 3.28
C PRO A 61 -13.15 20.94 4.24
N ILE A 62 -12.27 20.81 5.24
CA ILE A 62 -12.28 19.67 6.18
C ILE A 62 -13.56 19.59 7.01
N ASP A 63 -14.17 20.74 7.31
CA ASP A 63 -15.43 20.90 8.05
C ASP A 63 -16.67 20.55 7.22
N SER A 64 -16.53 20.41 5.90
CA SER A 64 -17.62 20.02 5.00
C SER A 64 -17.75 18.50 4.82
N VAL A 65 -16.88 17.71 5.46
CA VAL A 65 -16.87 16.25 5.35
C VAL A 65 -17.67 15.64 6.49
N ASP A 66 -18.78 14.97 6.16
CA ASP A 66 -19.53 14.18 7.13
C ASP A 66 -18.69 13.00 7.62
N VAL A 67 -18.46 12.94 8.93
CA VAL A 67 -17.72 11.84 9.56
C VAL A 67 -18.72 10.82 10.08
N THR A 68 -18.88 9.70 9.37
CA THR A 68 -19.57 8.52 9.91
C THR A 68 -18.60 7.67 10.73
N GLU A 69 -19.01 7.23 11.92
CA GLU A 69 -18.22 6.29 12.72
C GLU A 69 -17.99 5.00 11.93
N SER A 70 -16.73 4.66 11.70
CA SER A 70 -16.33 3.40 11.06
C SER A 70 -16.49 2.23 12.02
N GLN A 71 -16.93 1.07 11.52
CA GLN A 71 -16.88 -0.16 12.30
C GLN A 71 -15.42 -0.51 12.65
N ARG A 72 -15.21 -0.92 13.92
CA ARG A 72 -13.89 -1.26 14.46
C ARG A 72 -13.89 -2.67 15.05
N LEU A 73 -12.88 -3.45 14.71
CA LEU A 73 -12.55 -4.72 15.35
C LEU A 73 -11.72 -4.45 16.60
N ARG A 74 -12.28 -4.78 17.77
CA ARG A 74 -11.52 -4.75 19.03
C ARG A 74 -10.66 -6.00 19.15
N THR A 75 -9.40 -5.80 19.50
CA THR A 75 -8.44 -6.89 19.69
C THR A 75 -8.44 -7.42 21.11
N GLU A 76 -9.10 -6.73 22.05
CA GLU A 76 -9.08 -7.04 23.49
C GLU A 76 -7.68 -6.94 24.12
N ILE A 77 -6.72 -6.36 23.40
CA ILE A 77 -5.42 -5.94 23.91
C ILE A 77 -5.52 -4.43 24.14
N THR A 78 -5.79 -4.03 25.38
CA THR A 78 -6.14 -2.65 25.74
C THR A 78 -5.21 -1.60 25.15
N GLU A 79 -3.88 -1.77 25.29
CA GLU A 79 -2.92 -0.78 24.78
C GLU A 79 -2.84 -0.79 23.25
N PHE A 80 -3.07 -1.93 22.60
CA PHE A 80 -3.11 -2.00 21.14
C PHE A 80 -4.34 -1.27 20.60
N ASP A 81 -5.52 -1.55 21.15
CA ASP A 81 -6.77 -0.88 20.77
C ASP A 81 -6.67 0.62 21.05
N ARG A 82 -6.08 1.04 22.17
CA ARG A 82 -5.84 2.45 22.50
C ARG A 82 -4.98 3.16 21.45
N VAL A 83 -3.89 2.55 21.02
CA VAL A 83 -3.01 3.12 19.98
C VAL A 83 -3.74 3.27 18.65
N LEU A 84 -4.65 2.34 18.32
CA LEU A 84 -5.46 2.40 17.09
C LEU A 84 -6.73 3.27 17.20
N GLY A 85 -6.95 3.93 18.34
CA GLY A 85 -8.14 4.77 18.55
C GLY A 85 -9.43 3.98 18.78
N GLY A 86 -9.33 2.84 19.48
CA GLY A 86 -10.45 2.00 19.90
C GLY A 86 -10.57 0.65 19.16
N GLY A 87 -9.60 0.29 18.32
CA GLY A 87 -9.58 -0.95 17.55
C GLY A 87 -9.23 -0.74 16.07
N ILE A 88 -9.09 -1.84 15.33
CA ILE A 88 -8.75 -1.86 13.91
C ILE A 88 -9.96 -1.40 13.09
N VAL A 89 -9.79 -0.41 12.22
CA VAL A 89 -10.85 0.05 11.32
C VAL A 89 -11.00 -0.91 10.14
N ASP A 90 -12.24 -1.24 9.77
CA ASP A 90 -12.50 -2.11 8.61
C ASP A 90 -11.93 -1.51 7.32
N GLY A 91 -11.27 -2.36 6.51
CA GLY A 91 -10.63 -1.94 5.26
C GLY A 91 -9.37 -1.07 5.43
N SER A 92 -8.83 -0.98 6.65
CA SER A 92 -7.56 -0.27 6.90
C SER A 92 -6.33 -1.13 6.60
N LEU A 93 -5.21 -0.44 6.34
CA LEU A 93 -3.88 -1.04 6.25
C LEU A 93 -3.02 -0.45 7.37
N ILE A 94 -2.47 -1.32 8.23
CA ILE A 94 -1.69 -0.92 9.42
C ILE A 94 -0.27 -1.43 9.26
N LEU A 95 0.71 -0.53 9.39
CA LEU A 95 2.14 -0.86 9.39
C LEU A 95 2.67 -0.96 10.82
N ILE A 96 3.24 -2.10 11.19
CA ILE A 96 3.89 -2.31 12.49
C ILE A 96 5.41 -2.25 12.32
N GLY A 97 6.00 -1.12 12.72
CA GLY A 97 7.45 -0.88 12.70
C GLY A 97 8.14 -1.22 14.03
N GLY A 98 9.46 -1.43 13.98
CA GLY A 98 10.30 -1.64 15.15
C GLY A 98 11.52 -2.52 14.87
N ASP A 99 12.49 -2.51 15.76
CA ASP A 99 13.75 -3.23 15.60
C ASP A 99 13.54 -4.76 15.46
N PRO A 100 14.44 -5.48 14.77
CA PRO A 100 14.45 -6.95 14.79
C PRO A 100 14.46 -7.48 16.23
N GLY A 101 13.63 -8.49 16.51
CA GLY A 101 13.57 -9.10 17.84
C GLY A 101 12.74 -8.35 18.90
N ILE A 102 12.22 -7.14 18.61
CA ILE A 102 11.38 -6.39 19.58
C ILE A 102 10.01 -7.05 19.87
N GLY A 103 9.64 -8.08 19.09
CA GLY A 103 8.44 -8.88 19.31
C GLY A 103 7.25 -8.57 18.40
N LYS A 104 7.44 -7.89 17.26
CA LYS A 104 6.38 -7.56 16.28
C LYS A 104 5.54 -8.79 15.90
N SER A 105 6.18 -9.84 15.41
CA SER A 105 5.52 -11.11 15.03
C SER A 105 4.79 -11.77 16.19
N THR A 106 5.36 -11.68 17.41
CA THR A 106 4.71 -12.22 18.62
C THR A 106 3.42 -11.46 18.92
N LEU A 107 3.48 -10.12 18.90
CA LEU A 107 2.32 -9.26 19.11
C LEU A 107 1.25 -9.51 18.04
N MET A 108 1.62 -9.58 16.76
CA MET A 108 0.67 -9.83 15.68
C MET A 108 0.01 -11.20 15.77
N LEU A 109 0.77 -12.23 16.16
CA LEU A 109 0.20 -13.55 16.39
C LEU A 109 -0.79 -13.54 17.56
N GLN A 110 -0.52 -12.77 18.62
CA GLN A 110 -1.47 -12.59 19.74
C GLN A 110 -2.72 -11.82 19.33
N VAL A 111 -2.59 -10.74 18.56
CA VAL A 111 -3.72 -9.95 18.02
C VAL A 111 -4.64 -10.81 17.16
N LEU A 112 -4.10 -11.58 16.21
CA LEU A 112 -4.95 -12.45 15.39
C LEU A 112 -5.59 -13.56 16.22
N ALA A 113 -4.92 -14.03 17.27
CA ALA A 113 -5.47 -15.04 18.17
C ALA A 113 -6.67 -14.53 18.97
N THR A 114 -6.60 -13.31 19.50
CA THR A 114 -7.71 -12.72 20.25
C THR A 114 -8.90 -12.44 19.34
N LEU A 115 -8.67 -11.91 18.13
CA LEU A 115 -9.69 -11.76 17.10
C LEU A 115 -10.33 -13.12 16.74
N SER A 116 -9.50 -14.15 16.55
CA SER A 116 -9.98 -15.51 16.27
C SER A 116 -10.81 -16.09 17.42
N LYS A 117 -10.43 -15.81 18.68
CA LYS A 117 -11.25 -16.18 19.86
C LYS A 117 -12.59 -15.44 19.90
N ALA A 118 -12.66 -14.23 19.35
CA ALA A 118 -13.90 -13.48 19.18
C ALA A 118 -14.72 -13.92 17.93
N GLY A 119 -14.33 -15.01 17.27
CA GLY A 119 -15.07 -15.59 16.14
C GLY A 119 -14.72 -14.99 14.78
N LYS A 120 -13.64 -14.20 14.69
CA LYS A 120 -13.15 -13.63 13.43
C LYS A 120 -12.27 -14.62 12.69
N ARG A 121 -12.37 -14.66 11.36
CA ARG A 121 -11.48 -15.47 10.52
C ARG A 121 -10.22 -14.68 10.23
N CYS A 122 -9.06 -15.18 10.64
CA CYS A 122 -7.79 -14.47 10.52
C CYS A 122 -6.77 -15.26 9.71
N LEU A 123 -5.95 -14.58 8.91
CA LEU A 123 -4.87 -15.19 8.13
C LEU A 123 -3.51 -14.61 8.55
N TYR A 124 -2.59 -15.48 8.96
CA TYR A 124 -1.18 -15.14 9.19
C TYR A 124 -0.35 -15.61 8.00
N VAL A 125 0.17 -14.68 7.20
CA VAL A 125 1.08 -14.95 6.09
C VAL A 125 2.51 -14.71 6.57
N SER A 126 3.38 -15.70 6.36
CA SER A 126 4.79 -15.60 6.74
C SER A 126 5.72 -15.85 5.57
N GLY A 127 6.64 -14.92 5.32
CA GLY A 127 7.74 -15.13 4.37
C GLY A 127 9.04 -15.62 5.03
N GLU A 128 9.18 -15.46 6.35
CA GLU A 128 10.43 -15.78 7.08
C GLU A 128 10.38 -17.15 7.77
N GLU A 129 9.27 -17.46 8.43
CA GLU A 129 9.10 -18.69 9.22
C GLU A 129 8.19 -19.69 8.52
N SER A 130 8.51 -20.97 8.70
CA SER A 130 7.63 -22.07 8.27
C SER A 130 6.35 -22.14 9.11
N VAL A 131 5.29 -22.71 8.53
CA VAL A 131 4.03 -23.01 9.23
C VAL A 131 4.27 -23.77 10.54
N ARG A 132 5.24 -24.70 10.56
CA ARG A 132 5.59 -25.47 11.76
C ARG A 132 6.14 -24.58 12.87
N GLN A 133 7.04 -23.64 12.55
CA GLN A 133 7.62 -22.70 13.53
C GLN A 133 6.55 -21.79 14.13
N ILE A 134 5.69 -21.22 13.29
CA ILE A 134 4.59 -20.36 13.72
C ILE A 134 3.62 -21.14 14.60
N SER A 135 3.26 -22.38 14.21
CA SER A 135 2.38 -23.24 15.01
C SER A 135 2.96 -23.55 16.40
N MET A 136 4.27 -23.80 16.50
CA MET A 136 4.94 -24.00 17.79
C MET A 136 4.88 -22.74 18.67
N ARG A 137 5.10 -21.57 18.09
CA ARG A 137 4.95 -20.28 18.80
C ARG A 137 3.50 -20.08 19.24
N GLY A 138 2.54 -20.37 18.37
CA GLY A 138 1.14 -20.20 18.67
C GLY A 138 0.64 -21.09 19.82
N LYS A 139 1.13 -22.34 19.88
CA LYS A 139 0.87 -23.22 21.03
C LYS A 139 1.42 -22.65 22.34
N ARG A 140 2.63 -22.07 22.33
CA ARG A 140 3.25 -21.43 23.50
C ARG A 140 2.50 -20.18 23.98
N LEU A 141 1.86 -19.46 23.06
CA LEU A 141 1.10 -18.24 23.36
C LEU A 141 -0.38 -18.52 23.62
N GLU A 142 -0.79 -19.80 23.65
CA GLU A 142 -2.20 -20.22 23.77
C GLU A 142 -3.10 -19.54 22.71
N SER A 143 -2.54 -19.34 21.52
CA SER A 143 -3.18 -18.67 20.39
C SER A 143 -3.74 -19.62 19.33
N ALA A 144 -3.58 -20.92 19.51
CA ALA A 144 -4.17 -21.90 18.60
C ALA A 144 -5.70 -21.80 18.61
N ASN A 145 -6.29 -21.48 17.46
CA ASN A 145 -7.73 -21.35 17.27
C ASN A 145 -8.11 -21.90 15.88
N PRO A 146 -9.21 -22.66 15.73
CA PRO A 146 -9.66 -23.15 14.43
C PRO A 146 -9.92 -22.06 13.36
N SER A 147 -10.15 -20.81 13.77
CA SER A 147 -10.36 -19.67 12.88
C SER A 147 -9.09 -18.85 12.58
N LEU A 148 -7.94 -19.25 13.14
CA LEU A 148 -6.63 -18.67 12.83
C LEU A 148 -5.90 -19.55 11.80
N TYR A 149 -5.84 -19.07 10.56
CA TYR A 149 -5.16 -19.72 9.45
C TYR A 149 -3.72 -19.21 9.36
N VAL A 150 -2.82 -20.06 8.87
CA VAL A 150 -1.41 -19.70 8.65
C VAL A 150 -0.92 -20.28 7.34
N VAL A 151 -0.14 -19.49 6.60
CA VAL A 151 0.52 -19.90 5.37
C VAL A 151 1.95 -19.38 5.35
N SER A 152 2.85 -20.13 4.72
CA SER A 152 4.19 -19.66 4.40
C SER A 152 4.25 -19.42 2.90
N GLU A 153 4.22 -18.14 2.51
CA GLU A 153 4.17 -17.69 1.12
C GLU A 153 4.86 -16.34 1.00
N THR A 154 5.54 -16.12 -0.13
CA THR A 154 6.31 -14.91 -0.44
C THR A 154 5.86 -14.22 -1.72
N ASP A 155 5.12 -14.92 -2.59
CA ASP A 155 4.58 -14.36 -3.83
C ASP A 155 3.29 -13.57 -3.57
N LEU A 156 3.29 -12.28 -3.90
CA LEU A 156 2.15 -11.39 -3.64
C LEU A 156 0.87 -11.84 -4.35
N ASP A 157 0.97 -12.29 -5.60
CA ASP A 157 -0.19 -12.74 -6.37
C ASP A 157 -0.84 -13.97 -5.74
N SER A 158 -0.03 -14.91 -5.25
CA SER A 158 -0.50 -16.09 -4.51
C SER A 158 -1.17 -15.70 -3.20
N ILE A 159 -0.63 -14.72 -2.46
CA ILE A 159 -1.24 -14.20 -1.22
C ILE A 159 -2.60 -13.56 -1.52
N LEU A 160 -2.69 -12.73 -2.56
CA LEU A 160 -3.92 -12.07 -2.96
C LEU A 160 -4.96 -13.08 -3.44
N ALA A 161 -4.57 -14.08 -4.24
CA ALA A 161 -5.46 -15.14 -4.69
C ALA A 161 -6.05 -15.95 -3.51
N MET A 162 -5.28 -16.17 -2.44
CA MET A 162 -5.79 -16.78 -1.21
C MET A 162 -6.81 -15.89 -0.50
N ALA A 163 -6.54 -14.58 -0.41
CA ALA A 163 -7.43 -13.61 0.22
C ALA A 163 -8.71 -13.33 -0.59
N GLU A 164 -8.70 -13.55 -1.91
CA GLU A 164 -9.89 -13.45 -2.76
C GLU A 164 -10.78 -14.69 -2.70
N LYS A 165 -10.18 -15.87 -2.54
CA LYS A 165 -10.90 -17.15 -2.52
C LYS A 165 -11.71 -17.35 -1.24
N GLU A 166 -11.21 -16.85 -0.11
CA GLU A 166 -11.87 -16.92 1.18
C GLU A 166 -11.92 -15.56 1.86
N THR A 167 -13.01 -15.29 2.57
CA THR A 167 -13.16 -14.03 3.32
C THR A 167 -12.46 -14.12 4.67
N TYR A 168 -11.46 -13.26 4.90
CA TYR A 168 -10.82 -13.05 6.19
C TYR A 168 -11.20 -11.67 6.76
N ASP A 169 -11.51 -11.61 8.05
CA ASP A 169 -11.77 -10.37 8.77
C ASP A 169 -10.48 -9.58 9.05
N ALA A 170 -9.35 -10.28 9.18
CA ALA A 170 -8.03 -9.68 9.39
C ALA A 170 -6.92 -10.55 8.79
N MET A 171 -5.90 -9.90 8.23
CA MET A 171 -4.71 -10.55 7.67
C MET A 171 -3.44 -9.86 8.16
N VAL A 172 -2.44 -10.66 8.53
CA VAL A 172 -1.08 -10.19 8.84
C VAL A 172 -0.13 -10.72 7.78
N ILE A 173 0.79 -9.86 7.33
CA ILE A 173 1.91 -10.22 6.47
C ILE A 173 3.20 -9.99 7.28
N ASP A 174 3.89 -11.08 7.62
CA ASP A 174 5.13 -11.09 8.40
C ASP A 174 6.28 -11.75 7.61
N SER A 175 7.09 -11.01 6.85
CA SER A 175 7.21 -9.56 6.82
C SER A 175 7.12 -9.02 5.39
N ILE A 176 6.70 -7.77 5.22
CA ILE A 176 6.57 -7.15 3.88
C ILE A 176 7.88 -7.17 3.09
N GLN A 177 9.03 -7.16 3.78
CA GLN A 177 10.36 -7.24 3.18
C GLN A 177 10.64 -8.58 2.49
N THR A 178 9.89 -9.62 2.85
CA THR A 178 10.02 -10.96 2.27
C THR A 178 8.99 -11.26 1.19
N VAL A 179 8.03 -10.36 0.98
CA VAL A 179 7.06 -10.47 -0.09
C VAL A 179 7.61 -9.82 -1.36
N PHE A 180 7.44 -10.50 -2.49
CA PHE A 180 7.80 -9.96 -3.80
C PHE A 180 6.58 -9.95 -4.72
N HIS A 181 6.58 -9.05 -5.69
CA HIS A 181 5.63 -9.02 -6.80
C HIS A 181 6.41 -9.33 -8.08
N PRO A 182 6.05 -10.37 -8.84
CA PRO A 182 6.81 -10.80 -10.02
C PRO A 182 6.75 -9.87 -11.25
N GLU A 183 6.15 -8.68 -11.15
CA GLU A 183 6.18 -7.62 -12.20
C GLU A 183 6.76 -6.30 -11.71
#